data_AF-A0A2S5R3T0-F1
#
_entry.id   AF-A0A2S5R3T0-F1
#
_cell.length_a   1.000
_cell.length_b   1.000
_cell.length_c   1.000
_cell.angle_alpha   90.00
_cell.angle_beta   90.00
_cell.angle_gamma   90.00
#
_symmetry.space_group_name_H-M   'P 1'
#
loop_
_entity.id
_entity.type
_entity.pdbx_description
1 polymer ?
#
loop_
_entity_poly.entity_id
_entity_poly.type
_entity_poly.pdbx_seq_one_letter_code
_entity_poly.pdbx_strand_id
1 'polypeptide(L)'
;ECEAFLKEWTRSEAIKGKPTLQGEAANKMGEWFENGLNDWDISRDAPYFGFEIPDAPGKYFYVWLDAPIGYMASFKKLCEMQGLDFDEYWSKDSETELYHFIGKDILYFHALFWPATLEFSGHRKPTQIFAHGFLTVNGEKMSKSRGTFITARSYLDHIKNPEYLRYYYAAKLNSTMEDIDLNLEDFVARVNSDLVGKYINIASRTAGFINKRFAGKLNPSPDNAVIAELKGAAQMIADAYAAREYGRALREIMRLSDIANGFVAERAPWVMAKQEGQDAALQQVCSDALEMFRLLTLYLKPVLPKLAAEIEQFLNIEALNWASVNASLNTEHAINEYTHLITRVDPKLIEAMTESNKENLIATAQVSAPAKTKAEPAAILPEAEYISIDDFTKVDLRIATIVNAEHVEGAEKLLKLTLDIGEETDGQSTTRQVFAGIKSTYNPATLIGRNTVMVANLAPRKMKFGISEGMVLAASDERGGPFILTPDVGAHAGMRVK
;
A
#
# COMPACT_ATOMS: atom_id res chain seq x y z
N GLU A 1 -13.44 21.05 24.24
CA GLU A 1 -12.29 20.42 24.93
C GLU A 1 -11.57 19.44 24.02
N CYS A 2 -12.21 18.35 23.57
CA CYS A 2 -11.61 17.36 22.67
C CYS A 2 -10.94 17.96 21.42
N GLU A 3 -11.63 18.84 20.69
CA GLU A 3 -11.05 19.47 19.50
C GLU A 3 -9.77 20.28 19.80
N ALA A 4 -9.73 20.99 20.93
CA ALA A 4 -8.56 21.76 21.32
C ALA A 4 -7.36 20.85 21.63
N PHE A 5 -7.61 19.76 22.38
CA PHE A 5 -6.63 18.71 22.62
C PHE A 5 -6.10 18.12 21.31
N LEU A 6 -6.97 17.75 20.38
CA LEU A 6 -6.56 17.15 19.10
C LEU A 6 -5.75 18.12 18.24
N LYS A 7 -6.13 19.41 18.20
CA LYS A 7 -5.38 20.45 17.48
C LYS A 7 -3.95 20.60 18.03
N GLU A 8 -3.78 20.52 19.34
CA GLU A 8 -2.47 20.58 19.99
C GLU A 8 -1.68 19.29 19.75
N TRP A 9 -2.28 18.13 20.04
CA TRP A 9 -1.61 16.84 19.96
C TRP A 9 -1.16 16.49 18.53
N THR A 10 -1.98 16.76 17.51
CA THR A 10 -1.62 16.47 16.10
C THR A 10 -0.46 17.33 15.57
N ARG A 11 -0.10 18.40 16.29
CA ARG A 11 1.05 19.29 15.98
C ARG A 11 2.16 19.20 17.02
N SER A 12 2.05 18.29 17.98
CA SER A 12 3.00 18.13 19.07
C SER A 12 4.27 17.38 18.66
N GLU A 13 5.26 17.43 19.54
CA GLU A 13 6.48 16.61 19.47
C GLU A 13 6.62 15.83 20.78
N ALA A 14 6.15 14.58 20.80
CA ALA A 14 6.31 13.72 21.99
C ALA A 14 7.80 13.41 22.28
N ILE A 15 8.64 13.42 21.24
CA ILE A 15 10.09 13.37 21.34
C ILE A 15 10.63 14.65 20.70
N LYS A 16 11.47 15.39 21.41
CA LYS A 16 12.03 16.66 20.93
C LYS A 16 12.65 16.52 19.53
N GLY A 17 12.18 17.31 18.58
CA GLY A 17 12.62 17.29 17.18
C GLY A 17 12.04 16.15 16.35
N LYS A 18 11.07 15.38 16.87
CA LYS A 18 10.32 14.36 16.14
C LYS A 18 8.82 14.63 16.28
N PRO A 19 8.14 15.06 15.21
CA PRO A 19 6.72 15.37 15.26
C PRO A 19 5.89 14.09 15.43
N THR A 20 4.80 14.21 16.20
CA THR A 20 3.84 13.12 16.44
C THR A 20 3.23 12.60 15.13
N LEU A 21 3.02 13.49 14.15
CA LEU A 21 2.57 13.17 12.80
C LEU A 21 3.58 13.66 11.76
N GLN A 22 3.64 12.98 10.62
CA GLN A 22 4.35 13.50 9.43
C GLN A 22 3.73 14.83 8.97
N GLY A 23 4.51 15.66 8.28
CA GLY A 23 4.08 17.01 7.89
C GLY A 23 2.80 17.00 7.04
N GLU A 24 2.70 16.07 6.09
CA GLU A 24 1.52 15.89 5.24
C GLU A 24 0.31 15.42 6.04
N ALA A 25 0.50 14.48 6.98
CA ALA A 25 -0.55 14.01 7.88
C ALA A 25 -1.08 15.15 8.76
N ALA A 26 -0.19 15.91 9.40
CA ALA A 26 -0.57 17.03 10.25
C ALA A 26 -1.33 18.12 9.47
N ASN A 27 -0.91 18.41 8.24
CA ASN A 27 -1.64 19.33 7.35
C ASN A 27 -3.02 18.82 7.00
N LYS A 28 -3.16 17.52 6.73
CA LYS A 28 -4.46 16.90 6.49
C LYS A 28 -5.40 17.00 7.69
N MET A 29 -4.89 16.90 8.92
CA MET A 29 -5.69 17.12 10.13
C MET A 29 -6.20 18.57 10.19
N GLY A 30 -5.37 19.53 9.80
CA GLY A 30 -5.73 20.95 9.70
C GLY A 30 -6.99 21.18 8.86
N GLU A 31 -7.03 20.62 7.65
CA GLU A 31 -8.20 20.69 6.76
C GLU A 31 -9.46 20.09 7.42
N TRP A 32 -9.33 19.00 8.16
CA TRP A 32 -10.47 18.39 8.85
C TRP A 32 -10.98 19.24 10.02
N PHE A 33 -10.09 19.91 10.75
CA PHE A 33 -10.50 20.85 11.79
C PHE A 33 -11.21 22.09 11.23
N GLU A 34 -10.79 22.59 10.06
CA GLU A 34 -11.46 23.72 9.39
C GLU A 34 -12.91 23.40 8.99
N ASN A 35 -13.18 22.14 8.65
CA ASN A 35 -14.53 21.66 8.34
C ASN A 35 -15.39 21.39 9.59
N GLY A 36 -14.81 21.46 10.78
CA GLY A 36 -15.47 21.13 12.06
C GLY A 36 -15.52 19.63 12.35
N LEU A 37 -15.42 19.28 13.64
CA LEU A 37 -15.61 17.91 14.10
C LEU A 37 -17.08 17.63 14.40
N ASN A 38 -17.52 16.39 14.16
CA ASN A 38 -18.86 15.92 14.48
C ASN A 38 -18.77 14.76 15.47
N ASP A 39 -19.87 14.55 16.21
CA ASP A 39 -20.05 13.34 17.00
C ASP A 39 -19.98 12.12 16.09
N TRP A 40 -19.33 11.07 16.61
CA TRP A 40 -19.06 9.86 15.86
C TRP A 40 -19.96 8.73 16.36
N ASP A 41 -20.76 8.14 15.48
CA ASP A 41 -21.66 7.05 15.88
C ASP A 41 -20.89 5.76 16.15
N ILE A 42 -20.72 5.47 17.44
CA ILE A 42 -20.01 4.30 17.98
C ILE A 42 -20.91 3.10 18.25
N SER A 43 -22.20 3.13 17.89
CA SER A 43 -23.16 2.07 18.19
C SER A 43 -23.77 1.43 16.94
N ARG A 44 -24.10 0.14 16.98
CA ARG A 44 -24.80 -0.59 15.91
C ARG A 44 -25.93 -1.43 16.50
N ASP A 45 -27.04 -1.51 15.79
CA ASP A 45 -28.20 -2.33 16.18
C ASP A 45 -27.98 -3.82 15.89
N ALA A 46 -28.61 -4.68 16.71
CA ALA A 46 -28.74 -6.09 16.39
C ALA A 46 -29.49 -6.32 15.05
N PRO A 47 -29.14 -7.35 14.27
CA PRO A 47 -28.09 -8.33 14.50
C PRO A 47 -26.69 -7.77 14.15
N TYR A 48 -25.72 -7.93 15.05
CA TYR A 48 -24.34 -7.53 14.83
C TYR A 48 -23.38 -8.54 15.47
N PHE A 49 -22.26 -8.80 14.82
CA PHE A 49 -21.18 -9.62 15.39
C PHE A 49 -20.14 -8.68 16.01
N GLY A 50 -20.23 -8.47 17.31
CA GLY A 50 -19.35 -7.59 18.06
C GLY A 50 -19.63 -7.65 19.56
N PHE A 51 -19.10 -6.69 20.30
CA PHE A 51 -19.33 -6.58 21.74
C PHE A 51 -20.61 -5.79 22.03
N GLU A 52 -21.50 -6.36 22.85
CA GLU A 52 -22.70 -5.67 23.32
C GLU A 52 -22.32 -4.50 24.25
N ILE A 53 -23.00 -3.36 24.10
CA ILE A 53 -22.75 -2.17 24.90
C ILE A 53 -23.34 -2.40 26.31
N PRO A 54 -22.54 -2.26 27.38
CA PRO A 54 -23.06 -2.33 28.75
C PRO A 54 -24.24 -1.38 28.94
N ASP A 55 -25.27 -1.84 29.63
CA ASP A 55 -26.50 -1.09 29.94
C ASP A 55 -27.34 -0.65 28.71
N ALA A 56 -27.06 -1.17 27.51
CA ALA A 56 -27.83 -0.92 26.30
C ALA A 56 -28.15 -2.21 25.52
N PRO A 57 -29.15 -3.01 25.98
CA PRO A 57 -29.48 -4.30 25.37
C PRO A 57 -29.78 -4.21 23.87
N GLY A 58 -29.18 -5.10 23.07
CA GLY A 58 -29.36 -5.14 21.63
C GLY A 58 -28.58 -4.07 20.84
N LYS A 59 -27.73 -3.28 21.50
CA LYS A 59 -26.78 -2.35 20.87
C LYS A 59 -25.36 -2.90 21.01
N TYR A 60 -24.58 -2.74 19.96
CA TYR A 60 -23.20 -3.22 19.87
C TYR A 60 -22.24 -2.08 19.59
N PHE A 61 -21.00 -2.18 20.06
CA PHE A 61 -19.97 -1.23 19.66
C PHE A 61 -19.68 -1.37 18.17
N TYR A 62 -19.55 -0.23 17.49
CA TYR A 62 -19.10 -0.19 16.11
C TYR A 62 -17.62 -0.59 16.05
N VAL A 63 -17.25 -1.40 15.05
CA VAL A 63 -15.89 -1.94 14.89
C VAL A 63 -14.76 -0.89 14.95
N TRP A 64 -15.02 0.35 14.55
CA TRP A 64 -13.99 1.41 14.61
C TRP A 64 -13.73 1.94 16.02
N LEU A 65 -14.59 1.65 16.99
CA LEU A 65 -14.31 1.87 18.40
C LEU A 65 -13.44 0.75 18.99
N ASP A 66 -13.80 -0.52 18.76
CA ASP A 66 -13.12 -1.65 19.40
C ASP A 66 -11.82 -2.08 18.70
N ALA A 67 -11.68 -1.85 17.39
CA ALA A 67 -10.51 -2.25 16.62
C ALA A 67 -9.18 -1.68 17.17
N PRO A 68 -9.03 -0.36 17.42
CA PRO A 68 -7.78 0.16 17.99
C PRO A 68 -7.57 -0.25 19.46
N ILE A 69 -8.63 -0.52 20.22
CA ILE A 69 -8.52 -1.15 21.56
C ILE A 69 -7.90 -2.55 21.45
N GLY A 70 -8.04 -3.21 20.30
CA GLY A 70 -7.32 -4.42 19.96
C GLY A 70 -5.80 -4.33 20.11
N TYR A 71 -5.18 -3.15 19.92
CA TYR A 71 -3.75 -2.96 20.20
C TYR A 71 -3.42 -3.17 21.68
N MET A 72 -4.24 -2.57 22.56
CA MET A 72 -4.12 -2.73 24.02
C MET A 72 -4.40 -4.19 24.42
N ALA A 73 -5.48 -4.78 23.91
CA ALA A 73 -5.86 -6.15 24.26
C ALA A 73 -4.79 -7.18 23.83
N SER A 74 -4.23 -7.01 22.63
CA SER A 74 -3.13 -7.84 22.14
C SER A 74 -1.90 -7.72 23.03
N PHE A 75 -1.51 -6.49 23.40
CA PHE A 75 -0.38 -6.27 24.29
C PHE A 75 -0.63 -6.80 25.71
N LYS A 76 -1.83 -6.62 26.25
CA LYS A 76 -2.24 -7.20 27.54
C LYS A 76 -2.11 -8.71 27.53
N LYS A 77 -2.49 -9.37 26.42
CA LYS A 77 -2.32 -10.82 26.28
C LYS A 77 -0.83 -11.22 26.30
N LEU A 78 0.03 -10.44 25.66
CA LEU A 78 1.47 -10.65 25.72
C LEU A 78 2.01 -10.45 27.15
N CYS A 79 1.54 -9.43 27.87
CA CYS A 79 1.90 -9.19 29.27
C CYS A 79 1.57 -10.39 30.16
N GLU A 80 0.37 -10.97 30.00
CA GLU A 80 -0.04 -12.19 30.70
C GLU A 80 0.86 -13.40 30.38
N MET A 81 1.37 -13.49 29.15
CA MET A 81 2.22 -14.60 28.71
C MET A 81 3.68 -14.47 29.16
N GLN A 82 4.18 -13.25 29.29
CA GLN A 82 5.61 -12.97 29.54
C GLN A 82 5.88 -12.34 30.92
N GLY A 83 4.84 -12.03 31.69
CA GLY A 83 4.98 -11.37 32.99
C GLY A 83 5.40 -9.89 32.87
N LEU A 84 5.03 -9.22 31.78
CA LEU A 84 5.25 -7.78 31.61
C LEU A 84 4.15 -6.98 32.33
N ASP A 85 4.46 -5.74 32.70
CA ASP A 85 3.47 -4.81 33.23
C ASP A 85 2.77 -4.08 32.08
N PHE A 86 1.45 -4.16 32.04
CA PHE A 86 0.64 -3.45 31.04
C PHE A 86 0.68 -1.94 31.25
N ASP A 87 0.65 -1.51 32.51
CA ASP A 87 0.54 -0.09 32.88
C ASP A 87 1.84 0.67 32.60
N GLU A 88 2.99 -0.02 32.60
CA GLU A 88 4.28 0.53 32.16
C GLU A 88 4.22 1.09 30.73
N TYR A 89 3.33 0.56 29.87
CA TYR A 89 3.21 0.97 28.47
C TYR A 89 1.99 1.84 28.17
N TRP A 90 0.88 1.63 28.89
CA TRP A 90 -0.43 2.22 28.56
C TRP A 90 -0.97 3.22 29.57
N SER A 91 -0.40 3.30 30.78
CA SER A 91 -0.78 4.34 31.75
C SER A 91 -0.48 5.73 31.20
N LYS A 92 -1.24 6.74 31.63
CA LYS A 92 -1.12 8.14 31.17
C LYS A 92 0.30 8.71 31.29
N ASP A 93 1.02 8.28 32.32
CA ASP A 93 2.35 8.80 32.69
C ASP A 93 3.50 7.90 32.18
N SER A 94 3.21 6.91 31.34
CA SER A 94 4.21 6.01 30.77
C SER A 94 5.31 6.78 30.01
N GLU A 95 6.57 6.45 30.31
CA GLU A 95 7.77 7.00 29.64
C GLU A 95 8.21 6.19 28.41
N THR A 96 7.62 5.01 28.16
CA THR A 96 7.92 4.19 26.97
C THR A 96 7.50 4.89 25.68
N GLU A 97 7.92 4.39 24.52
CA GLU A 97 7.48 4.92 23.22
C GLU A 97 6.41 4.03 22.59
N LEU A 98 5.33 4.62 22.07
CA LEU A 98 4.23 3.94 21.39
C LEU A 98 4.14 4.39 19.93
N TYR A 99 4.37 3.46 18.99
CA TYR A 99 4.37 3.74 17.56
C TYR A 99 3.26 2.98 16.83
N HIS A 100 2.59 3.66 15.90
CA HIS A 100 1.60 3.03 15.02
C HIS A 100 2.04 3.16 13.56
N PHE A 101 2.30 2.03 12.89
CA PHE A 101 2.50 1.97 11.45
C PHE A 101 1.15 1.68 10.77
N ILE A 102 0.70 2.58 9.90
CA ILE A 102 -0.65 2.53 9.31
C ILE A 102 -0.65 2.94 7.83
N GLY A 103 -1.68 2.54 7.09
CA GLY A 103 -1.98 3.12 5.78
C GLY A 103 -2.59 4.52 5.91
N LYS A 104 -2.39 5.37 4.89
CA LYS A 104 -2.95 6.73 4.85
C LYS A 104 -4.49 6.77 4.86
N ASP A 105 -5.15 5.70 4.47
CA ASP A 105 -6.62 5.56 4.45
C ASP A 105 -7.26 5.53 5.84
N ILE A 106 -6.52 5.04 6.84
CA ILE A 106 -7.01 4.93 8.23
C ILE A 106 -6.44 6.00 9.14
N LEU A 107 -5.78 7.01 8.57
CA LEU A 107 -5.16 8.11 9.32
C LEU A 107 -6.16 8.89 10.16
N TYR A 108 -7.38 9.13 9.65
CA TYR A 108 -8.45 9.82 10.40
C TYR A 108 -8.70 9.17 11.77
N PHE A 109 -8.82 7.84 11.78
CA PHE A 109 -9.10 7.09 12.99
C PHE A 109 -7.94 7.16 13.97
N HIS A 110 -6.71 7.06 13.48
CA HIS A 110 -5.54 6.99 14.33
C HIS A 110 -5.06 8.36 14.81
N ALA A 111 -5.32 9.43 14.08
CA ALA A 111 -4.88 10.78 14.42
C ALA A 111 -5.96 11.62 15.12
N LEU A 112 -7.24 11.23 15.07
CA LEU A 112 -8.33 11.95 15.74
C LEU A 112 -9.07 11.05 16.74
N PHE A 113 -9.76 10.03 16.26
CA PHE A 113 -10.67 9.23 17.08
C PHE A 113 -9.94 8.47 18.20
N TRP A 114 -8.85 7.80 17.87
CA TRP A 114 -8.07 7.00 18.79
C TRP A 114 -7.39 7.81 19.91
N PRO A 115 -6.61 8.87 19.64
CA PRO A 115 -6.00 9.68 20.69
C PRO A 115 -7.04 10.37 21.57
N ALA A 116 -8.20 10.77 21.03
CA ALA A 116 -9.30 11.27 21.84
C ALA A 116 -9.84 10.19 22.79
N THR A 117 -10.09 8.97 22.29
CA THR A 117 -10.52 7.84 23.10
C THR A 117 -9.55 7.56 24.24
N LEU A 118 -8.24 7.57 23.96
CA LEU A 118 -7.20 7.35 24.97
C LEU A 118 -7.14 8.47 26.02
N GLU A 119 -7.13 9.73 25.60
CA GLU A 119 -7.06 10.88 26.52
C GLU A 119 -8.23 10.88 27.52
N PHE A 120 -9.46 10.71 27.02
CA PHE A 120 -10.66 10.76 27.84
C PHE A 120 -10.99 9.44 28.56
N SER A 121 -10.24 8.37 28.29
CA SER A 121 -10.27 7.14 29.10
C SER A 121 -9.10 7.04 30.09
N GLY A 122 -8.23 8.06 30.17
CA GLY A 122 -7.13 8.11 31.14
C GLY A 122 -5.87 7.34 30.73
N HIS A 123 -5.66 7.12 29.44
CA HIS A 123 -4.50 6.40 28.91
C HIS A 123 -3.52 7.34 28.20
N ARG A 124 -2.29 6.86 27.98
CA ARG A 124 -1.32 7.59 27.17
C ARG A 124 -1.67 7.55 25.68
N LYS A 125 -1.14 8.53 24.94
CA LYS A 125 -1.33 8.65 23.48
C LYS A 125 -0.17 8.01 22.72
N PRO A 126 -0.34 7.72 21.42
CA PRO A 126 0.78 7.37 20.55
C PRO A 126 1.88 8.43 20.62
N THR A 127 3.14 8.00 20.68
CA THR A 127 4.32 8.86 20.61
C THR A 127 4.48 9.43 19.20
N GLN A 128 4.39 8.56 18.18
CA GLN A 128 4.30 8.99 16.78
C GLN A 128 3.43 8.02 15.98
N ILE A 129 2.82 8.54 14.90
CA ILE A 129 2.12 7.76 13.88
C ILE A 129 2.93 7.81 12.60
N PHE A 130 3.22 6.64 12.04
CA PHE A 130 3.96 6.44 10.81
C PHE A 130 3.00 5.96 9.74
N ALA A 131 2.43 6.90 8.99
CA ALA A 131 1.56 6.59 7.87
C ALA A 131 2.38 6.34 6.58
N HIS A 132 2.00 5.34 5.81
CA HIS A 132 2.56 5.07 4.48
C HIS A 132 1.49 5.18 3.38
N GLY A 133 1.92 5.38 2.14
CA GLY A 133 1.02 5.39 0.98
C GLY A 133 0.50 4.01 0.59
N PHE A 134 -0.29 3.98 -0.48
CA PHE A 134 -0.79 2.76 -1.08
C PHE A 134 0.28 2.04 -1.89
N LEU A 135 0.05 0.76 -2.13
CA LEU A 135 0.81 -0.02 -3.09
C LEU A 135 0.12 0.02 -4.46
N THR A 136 0.87 0.38 -5.50
CA THR A 136 0.52 0.19 -6.91
C THR A 136 1.35 -0.95 -7.51
N VAL A 137 0.90 -1.51 -8.63
CA VAL A 137 1.64 -2.51 -9.40
C VAL A 137 1.70 -2.05 -10.85
N ASN A 138 2.91 -1.89 -11.37
CA ASN A 138 3.19 -1.34 -12.70
C ASN A 138 2.53 0.04 -12.93
N GLY A 139 2.53 0.90 -11.91
CA GLY A 139 1.98 2.26 -11.95
C GLY A 139 0.46 2.34 -11.78
N GLU A 140 -0.22 1.21 -11.64
CA GLU A 140 -1.68 1.16 -11.54
C GLU A 140 -2.16 0.61 -10.20
N LYS A 141 -3.39 0.95 -9.82
CA LYS A 141 -4.06 0.30 -8.69
C LYS A 141 -4.17 -1.21 -8.96
N MET A 142 -3.86 -2.01 -7.93
CA MET A 142 -3.96 -3.48 -8.02
C MET A 142 -5.32 -3.91 -8.55
N SER A 143 -5.30 -4.82 -9.52
CA SER A 143 -6.52 -5.32 -10.18
C SER A 143 -6.49 -6.84 -10.26
N LYS A 144 -7.62 -7.43 -9.90
CA LYS A 144 -7.88 -8.85 -10.08
C LYS A 144 -7.82 -9.23 -11.58
N SER A 145 -8.49 -8.49 -12.46
CA SER A 145 -8.56 -8.81 -13.90
C SER A 145 -7.20 -8.76 -14.62
N ARG A 146 -6.27 -7.93 -14.14
CA ARG A 146 -4.90 -7.85 -14.67
C ARG A 146 -3.94 -8.84 -13.99
N GLY A 147 -4.39 -9.59 -12.99
CA GLY A 147 -3.55 -10.50 -12.19
C GLY A 147 -2.61 -9.78 -11.22
N THR A 148 -2.75 -8.47 -11.08
CA THR A 148 -1.89 -7.61 -10.25
C THR A 148 -2.41 -7.45 -8.82
N PHE A 149 -3.58 -8.01 -8.51
CA PHE A 149 -3.98 -8.26 -7.13
C PHE A 149 -3.22 -9.48 -6.59
N ILE A 150 -2.03 -9.23 -6.06
CA ILE A 150 -1.11 -10.27 -5.60
C ILE A 150 -1.32 -10.47 -4.09
N THR A 151 -1.85 -11.64 -3.71
CA THR A 151 -1.91 -12.02 -2.29
C THR A 151 -0.52 -12.47 -1.82
N ALA A 152 -0.23 -12.33 -0.52
CA ALA A 152 1.02 -12.82 0.06
C ALA A 152 1.21 -14.33 -0.16
N ARG A 153 0.11 -15.10 -0.13
CA ARG A 153 0.13 -16.54 -0.41
C ARG A 153 0.54 -16.82 -1.85
N SER A 154 -0.12 -16.18 -2.83
CA SER A 154 0.20 -16.32 -4.25
C SER A 154 1.66 -15.97 -4.54
N TYR A 155 2.18 -14.89 -3.94
CA TYR A 155 3.60 -14.55 -4.03
C TYR A 155 4.51 -15.68 -3.54
N LEU A 156 4.22 -16.25 -2.36
CA LEU A 156 5.02 -17.32 -1.78
C LEU A 156 4.92 -18.64 -2.54
N ASP A 157 3.77 -18.94 -3.16
CA ASP A 157 3.59 -20.17 -3.94
C ASP A 157 4.46 -20.16 -5.21
N HIS A 158 4.71 -18.97 -5.79
CA HIS A 158 5.48 -18.82 -7.03
C HIS A 158 6.94 -18.41 -6.79
N ILE A 159 7.18 -17.30 -6.08
CA ILE A 159 8.52 -16.72 -5.88
C ILE A 159 9.24 -17.37 -4.70
N LYS A 160 8.50 -17.88 -3.71
CA LYS A 160 8.97 -18.63 -2.51
C LYS A 160 9.84 -17.85 -1.54
N ASN A 161 10.70 -16.95 -2.00
CA ASN A 161 11.56 -16.15 -1.15
C ASN A 161 10.92 -14.77 -0.85
N PRO A 162 10.37 -14.55 0.36
CA PRO A 162 9.77 -13.27 0.74
C PRO A 162 10.80 -12.14 0.85
N GLU A 163 12.09 -12.45 1.01
CA GLU A 163 13.12 -11.43 1.24
C GLU A 163 13.36 -10.57 0.00
N TYR A 164 13.04 -11.07 -1.20
CA TYR A 164 13.08 -10.28 -2.42
C TYR A 164 12.08 -9.13 -2.37
N LEU A 165 10.85 -9.40 -1.91
CA LEU A 165 9.83 -8.36 -1.75
C LEU A 165 10.19 -7.40 -0.62
N ARG A 166 10.72 -7.92 0.51
CA ARG A 166 11.22 -7.09 1.61
C ARG A 166 12.30 -6.11 1.14
N TYR A 167 13.28 -6.61 0.38
CA TYR A 167 14.33 -5.77 -0.19
C TYR A 167 13.78 -4.70 -1.12
N TYR A 168 12.90 -5.09 -2.04
CA TYR A 168 12.34 -4.18 -3.02
C TYR A 168 11.54 -3.06 -2.36
N TYR A 169 10.69 -3.38 -1.38
CA TYR A 169 9.95 -2.37 -0.63
C TYR A 169 10.88 -1.49 0.21
N ALA A 170 11.84 -2.07 0.94
CA ALA A 170 12.81 -1.29 1.71
C ALA A 170 13.60 -0.33 0.81
N ALA A 171 13.92 -0.71 -0.43
CA ALA A 171 14.65 0.14 -1.37
C ALA A 171 13.83 1.36 -1.85
N LYS A 172 12.50 1.29 -1.75
CA LYS A 172 11.57 2.35 -2.17
C LYS A 172 10.95 3.12 -1.01
N LEU A 173 10.91 2.55 0.19
CA LEU A 173 10.33 3.17 1.38
C LEU A 173 11.16 4.38 1.84
N ASN A 174 10.45 5.41 2.31
CA ASN A 174 10.99 6.63 2.91
C ASN A 174 10.10 7.04 4.11
N SER A 175 10.39 8.18 4.72
CA SER A 175 9.64 8.67 5.89
C SER A 175 8.28 9.34 5.58
N THR A 176 7.91 9.45 4.29
CA THR A 176 6.71 10.16 3.83
C THR A 176 5.54 9.20 3.55
N MET A 177 4.38 9.78 3.21
CA MET A 177 3.14 9.04 2.91
C MET A 177 2.96 8.75 1.40
N GLU A 178 4.06 8.73 0.65
CA GLU A 178 4.05 8.48 -0.79
C GLU A 178 3.63 7.05 -1.13
N ASP A 179 2.94 6.92 -2.27
CA ASP A 179 2.57 5.60 -2.81
C ASP A 179 3.81 4.89 -3.35
N ILE A 180 3.86 3.57 -3.17
CA ILE A 180 4.97 2.74 -3.60
C ILE A 180 4.51 1.91 -4.78
N ASP A 181 5.26 1.97 -5.87
CA ASP A 181 5.00 1.13 -7.03
C ASP A 181 5.83 -0.15 -7.02
N LEU A 182 5.17 -1.30 -7.08
CA LEU A 182 5.76 -2.59 -7.43
C LEU A 182 5.75 -2.75 -8.96
N ASN A 183 6.75 -2.18 -9.61
CA ASN A 183 7.01 -2.48 -11.00
C ASN A 183 7.68 -3.85 -11.09
N LEU A 184 7.01 -4.81 -11.73
CA LEU A 184 7.44 -6.21 -11.71
C LEU A 184 8.74 -6.46 -12.49
N GLU A 185 9.01 -5.67 -13.52
CA GLU A 185 10.27 -5.75 -14.29
C GLU A 185 11.44 -5.15 -13.48
N ASP A 186 11.28 -3.95 -12.92
CA ASP A 186 12.25 -3.34 -12.01
C ASP A 186 12.46 -4.20 -10.76
N PHE A 187 11.42 -4.88 -10.26
CA PHE A 187 11.54 -5.86 -9.17
C PHE A 187 12.56 -6.95 -9.48
N VAL A 188 12.39 -7.62 -10.62
CA VAL A 188 13.31 -8.67 -11.06
C VAL A 188 14.71 -8.11 -11.28
N ALA A 189 14.82 -6.99 -12.01
CA ALA A 189 16.10 -6.38 -12.35
C ALA A 189 16.89 -5.96 -11.10
N ARG A 190 16.22 -5.28 -10.16
CA ARG A 190 16.82 -4.76 -8.93
C ARG A 190 17.27 -5.88 -8.00
N VAL A 191 16.40 -6.86 -7.72
CA VAL A 191 16.76 -8.00 -6.87
C VAL A 191 17.95 -8.76 -7.45
N ASN A 192 17.92 -9.01 -8.76
CA ASN A 192 19.00 -9.74 -9.44
C ASN A 192 20.32 -8.97 -9.53
N SER A 193 20.26 -7.64 -9.73
CA SER A 193 21.43 -6.79 -9.76
C SER A 193 22.03 -6.66 -8.36
N ASP A 194 21.24 -6.22 -7.40
CA ASP A 194 21.74 -5.79 -6.10
C ASP A 194 22.07 -6.98 -5.21
N LEU A 195 21.13 -7.90 -5.01
CA LEU A 195 21.34 -9.01 -4.09
C LEU A 195 22.28 -10.06 -4.70
N VAL A 196 22.01 -10.48 -5.93
CA VAL A 196 22.81 -11.55 -6.57
C VAL A 196 24.09 -10.99 -7.19
N GLY A 197 23.97 -9.94 -8.01
CA GLY A 197 25.07 -9.41 -8.81
C GLY A 197 26.10 -8.60 -8.03
N LYS A 198 25.72 -7.97 -6.92
CA LYS A 198 26.63 -7.17 -6.08
C LYS A 198 26.90 -7.85 -4.74
N TYR A 199 25.88 -8.00 -3.90
CA TYR A 199 26.06 -8.41 -2.51
C TYR A 199 26.58 -9.86 -2.37
N ILE A 200 25.85 -10.84 -2.88
CA ILE A 200 26.21 -12.27 -2.78
C ILE A 200 27.42 -12.63 -3.64
N ASN A 201 27.64 -11.88 -4.73
CA ASN A 201 28.79 -12.04 -5.62
C ASN A 201 30.14 -11.89 -4.89
N ILE A 202 30.22 -11.13 -3.81
CA ILE A 202 31.43 -10.97 -3.00
C ILE A 202 31.84 -12.33 -2.40
N ALA A 203 30.93 -12.97 -1.67
CA ALA A 203 31.19 -14.25 -1.02
C ALA A 203 31.36 -15.38 -2.04
N SER A 204 30.50 -15.45 -3.07
CA SER A 204 30.55 -16.55 -4.05
C SER A 204 31.87 -16.62 -4.82
N ARG A 205 32.53 -15.47 -5.05
CA ARG A 205 33.83 -15.38 -5.75
C ARG A 205 35.05 -15.60 -4.86
N THR A 206 34.90 -15.51 -3.54
CA THR A 206 36.05 -15.49 -2.61
C THR A 206 36.06 -16.66 -1.63
N ALA A 207 34.90 -17.08 -1.13
CA ALA A 207 34.77 -18.16 -0.15
C ALA A 207 35.32 -19.51 -0.65
N GLY A 208 35.18 -19.79 -1.95
CA GLY A 208 35.69 -21.01 -2.56
C GLY A 208 37.22 -21.15 -2.46
N PHE A 209 37.97 -20.04 -2.52
CA PHE A 209 39.43 -20.07 -2.34
C PHE A 209 39.80 -20.38 -0.88
N ILE A 210 39.10 -19.75 0.07
CA ILE A 210 39.27 -20.00 1.51
C ILE A 210 39.07 -21.49 1.84
N ASN A 211 37.96 -22.08 1.42
CA ASN A 211 37.67 -23.48 1.71
C ASN A 211 38.65 -24.45 1.01
N LYS A 212 38.96 -24.23 -0.28
CA LYS A 212 39.76 -25.18 -1.06
C LYS A 212 41.26 -25.12 -0.82
N ARG A 213 41.81 -23.94 -0.51
CA ARG A 213 43.27 -23.73 -0.42
C ARG A 213 43.76 -23.46 0.99
N PHE A 214 42.88 -22.97 1.86
CA PHE A 214 43.25 -22.48 3.19
C PHE A 214 42.49 -23.19 4.32
N ALA A 215 41.92 -24.36 4.04
CA ALA A 215 41.18 -25.19 5.00
C ALA A 215 40.07 -24.44 5.75
N GLY A 216 39.40 -23.49 5.09
CA GLY A 216 38.35 -22.67 5.70
C GLY A 216 38.87 -21.54 6.59
N LYS A 217 40.18 -21.35 6.72
CA LYS A 217 40.77 -20.40 7.68
C LYS A 217 41.03 -19.04 7.05
N LEU A 218 40.63 -18.00 7.79
CA LEU A 218 40.80 -16.61 7.38
C LEU A 218 42.13 -16.03 7.84
N ASN A 219 42.60 -15.01 7.12
CA ASN A 219 43.74 -14.17 7.49
C ASN A 219 43.52 -12.72 7.02
N PRO A 220 42.53 -12.01 7.56
CA PRO A 220 42.21 -10.65 7.12
C PRO A 220 43.32 -9.67 7.50
N SER A 221 43.43 -8.61 6.71
CA SER A 221 44.34 -7.49 6.95
C SER A 221 43.88 -6.69 8.19
N PRO A 222 44.79 -6.29 9.09
CA PRO A 222 44.43 -5.49 10.26
C PRO A 222 43.92 -4.09 9.88
N ASP A 223 44.50 -3.49 8.83
CA ASP A 223 44.26 -2.09 8.43
C ASP A 223 43.79 -1.97 6.97
N ASN A 224 42.64 -2.57 6.64
CA ASN A 224 42.06 -2.43 5.30
C ASN A 224 41.18 -1.16 5.22
N ALA A 225 41.53 -0.24 4.30
CA ALA A 225 40.84 1.04 4.13
C ALA A 225 39.36 0.90 3.74
N VAL A 226 39.00 -0.12 2.95
CA VAL A 226 37.61 -0.36 2.55
C VAL A 226 36.78 -0.85 3.74
N ILE A 227 37.35 -1.75 4.56
CA ILE A 227 36.70 -2.18 5.81
C ILE A 227 36.48 -0.98 6.75
N ALA A 228 37.48 -0.10 6.87
CA ALA A 228 37.34 1.14 7.66
C ALA A 228 36.23 2.06 7.11
N GLU A 229 36.11 2.22 5.79
CA GLU A 229 35.00 2.97 5.17
C GLU A 229 33.64 2.34 5.48
N LEU A 230 33.51 1.02 5.35
CA LEU A 230 32.27 0.29 5.65
C LEU A 230 31.87 0.46 7.13
N LYS A 231 32.82 0.41 8.06
CA LYS A 231 32.57 0.69 9.48
C LYS A 231 32.19 2.15 9.72
N GLY A 232 32.83 3.09 9.03
CA GLY A 232 32.54 4.53 9.12
C GLY A 232 31.14 4.91 8.66
N ALA A 233 30.53 4.15 7.75
CA ALA A 233 29.17 4.38 7.28
C ALA A 233 28.08 3.93 8.26
N ALA A 234 28.43 3.19 9.34
CA ALA A 234 27.47 2.60 10.25
C ALA A 234 26.46 3.62 10.79
N GLN A 235 26.93 4.72 11.40
CA GLN A 235 26.02 5.69 12.03
C GLN A 235 25.01 6.27 11.03
N MET A 236 25.44 6.58 9.81
CA MET A 236 24.55 7.10 8.77
C MET A 236 23.46 6.09 8.39
N ILE A 237 23.80 4.80 8.31
CA ILE A 237 22.84 3.73 8.00
C ILE A 237 21.87 3.53 9.17
N ALA A 238 22.36 3.54 10.41
CA ALA A 238 21.50 3.49 11.61
C ALA A 238 20.51 4.65 11.63
N ASP A 239 20.98 5.88 11.42
CA ASP A 239 20.17 7.09 11.41
C ASP A 239 19.10 7.03 10.31
N ALA A 240 19.46 6.52 9.13
CA ALA A 240 18.51 6.33 8.03
C ALA A 240 17.42 5.31 8.40
N TYR A 241 17.76 4.16 9.00
CA TYR A 241 16.76 3.21 9.48
C TYR A 241 15.87 3.82 10.58
N ALA A 242 16.46 4.49 11.58
CA ALA A 242 15.72 5.13 12.67
C ALA A 242 14.76 6.24 12.17
N ALA A 243 15.15 6.96 11.12
CA ALA A 243 14.33 7.96 10.46
C ALA A 243 13.30 7.37 9.48
N ARG A 244 13.26 6.04 9.30
CA ARG A 244 12.45 5.32 8.28
C ARG A 244 12.82 5.64 6.83
N GLU A 245 14.01 6.19 6.62
CA GLU A 245 14.61 6.44 5.31
C GLU A 245 15.27 5.17 4.75
N TYR A 246 14.49 4.09 4.63
CA TYR A 246 15.00 2.76 4.26
C TYR A 246 15.66 2.76 2.88
N GLY A 247 15.08 3.46 1.90
CA GLY A 247 15.67 3.58 0.57
C GLY A 247 17.03 4.29 0.61
N ARG A 248 17.21 5.27 1.51
CA ARG A 248 18.51 5.92 1.73
C ARG A 248 19.52 4.96 2.34
N ALA A 249 19.12 4.21 3.37
CA ALA A 249 19.96 3.18 3.97
C ALA A 249 20.46 2.17 2.92
N LEU A 250 19.53 1.65 2.10
CA LEU A 250 19.85 0.62 1.11
C LEU A 250 20.71 1.16 -0.04
N ARG A 251 20.51 2.41 -0.47
CA ARG A 251 21.42 3.06 -1.44
C ARG A 251 22.85 3.14 -0.91
N GLU A 252 23.03 3.50 0.36
CA GLU A 252 24.35 3.55 0.97
C GLU A 252 24.99 2.16 1.10
N ILE A 253 24.22 1.15 1.52
CA ILE A 253 24.69 -0.24 1.58
C ILE A 253 25.10 -0.75 0.18
N MET A 254 24.34 -0.42 -0.87
CA MET A 254 24.68 -0.82 -2.24
C MET A 254 25.90 -0.07 -2.78
N ARG A 255 26.09 1.21 -2.41
CA ARG A 255 27.34 1.95 -2.71
C ARG A 255 28.56 1.25 -2.07
N LEU A 256 28.44 0.85 -0.80
CA LEU A 256 29.49 0.08 -0.11
C LEU A 256 29.71 -1.30 -0.74
N SER A 257 28.65 -1.94 -1.24
CA SER A 257 28.75 -3.20 -1.99
C SER A 257 29.50 -3.02 -3.31
N ASP A 258 29.32 -1.90 -4.00
CA ASP A 258 30.08 -1.57 -5.21
C ASP A 258 31.56 -1.35 -4.89
N ILE A 259 31.89 -0.67 -3.79
CA ILE A 259 33.29 -0.51 -3.33
C ILE A 259 33.93 -1.86 -2.99
N ALA A 260 33.22 -2.73 -2.26
CA ALA A 260 33.72 -4.06 -1.94
C ALA A 260 33.96 -4.90 -3.21
N ASN A 261 33.04 -4.85 -4.19
CA ASN A 261 33.26 -5.50 -5.49
C ASN A 261 34.45 -4.91 -6.25
N GLY A 262 34.64 -3.59 -6.19
CA GLY A 262 35.79 -2.89 -6.75
C GLY A 262 37.11 -3.40 -6.17
N PHE A 263 37.20 -3.51 -4.84
CA PHE A 263 38.35 -4.10 -4.15
C PHE A 263 38.66 -5.51 -4.65
N VAL A 264 37.66 -6.39 -4.73
CA VAL A 264 37.86 -7.76 -5.23
C VAL A 264 38.27 -7.76 -6.71
N ALA A 265 37.73 -6.84 -7.51
CA ALA A 265 38.06 -6.72 -8.93
C ALA A 265 39.50 -6.27 -9.16
N GLU A 266 39.95 -5.23 -8.47
CA GLU A 266 41.31 -4.70 -8.57
C GLU A 266 42.37 -5.72 -8.14
N ARG A 267 42.08 -6.51 -7.10
CA ARG A 267 43.00 -7.56 -6.62
C ARG A 267 42.96 -8.83 -7.46
N ALA A 268 41.87 -9.07 -8.19
CA ALA A 268 41.72 -10.20 -9.11
C ALA A 268 42.17 -11.57 -8.52
N PRO A 269 41.51 -12.08 -7.46
CA PRO A 269 41.90 -13.34 -6.80
C PRO A 269 41.94 -14.56 -7.74
N TRP A 270 41.14 -14.56 -8.82
CA TRP A 270 41.18 -15.61 -9.85
C TRP A 270 42.47 -15.62 -10.68
N VAL A 271 43.17 -14.49 -10.76
CA VAL A 271 44.51 -14.38 -11.36
C VAL A 271 45.57 -14.78 -10.34
N MET A 272 45.49 -14.21 -9.13
CA MET A 272 46.42 -14.53 -8.03
C MET A 272 46.47 -16.04 -7.77
N ALA A 273 45.31 -16.71 -7.82
CA ALA A 273 45.22 -18.15 -7.60
C ALA A 273 46.02 -19.02 -8.60
N LYS A 274 46.40 -18.46 -9.76
CA LYS A 274 47.17 -19.15 -10.79
C LYS A 274 48.67 -18.82 -10.74
N GLN A 275 49.08 -17.89 -9.88
CA GLN A 275 50.45 -17.43 -9.77
C GLN A 275 51.15 -18.10 -8.57
N GLU A 276 52.36 -18.59 -8.79
CA GLU A 276 53.17 -19.21 -7.75
C GLU A 276 53.60 -18.16 -6.71
N GLY A 277 53.59 -18.52 -5.42
CA GLY A 277 53.97 -17.62 -4.32
C GLY A 277 52.94 -16.57 -3.89
N GLN A 278 51.72 -16.57 -4.47
CA GLN A 278 50.67 -15.61 -4.15
C GLN A 278 49.66 -16.10 -3.08
N ASP A 279 49.84 -17.30 -2.51
CA ASP A 279 48.87 -17.94 -1.61
C ASP A 279 48.52 -17.10 -0.39
N ALA A 280 49.51 -16.52 0.29
CA ALA A 280 49.27 -15.67 1.46
C ALA A 280 48.47 -14.40 1.10
N ALA A 281 48.81 -13.76 -0.02
CA ALA A 281 48.09 -12.58 -0.49
C ALA A 281 46.67 -12.93 -0.96
N LEU A 282 46.48 -14.09 -1.59
CA LEU A 282 45.16 -14.59 -1.99
C LEU A 282 44.27 -14.84 -0.76
N GLN A 283 44.81 -15.51 0.27
CA GLN A 283 44.08 -15.76 1.52
C GLN A 283 43.66 -14.43 2.16
N GLN A 284 44.56 -13.46 2.21
CA GLN A 284 44.29 -12.15 2.80
C GLN A 284 43.21 -11.38 2.04
N VAL A 285 43.32 -11.28 0.71
CA VAL A 285 42.32 -10.60 -0.14
C VAL A 285 40.95 -11.25 -0.02
N CYS A 286 40.87 -12.58 -0.03
CA CYS A 286 39.60 -13.28 0.14
C CYS A 286 39.03 -13.12 1.56
N SER A 287 39.89 -13.05 2.58
CA SER A 287 39.46 -12.83 3.97
C SER A 287 38.92 -11.41 4.17
N ASP A 288 39.59 -10.41 3.61
CA ASP A 288 39.12 -9.02 3.62
C ASP A 288 37.76 -8.88 2.95
N ALA A 289 37.57 -9.54 1.80
CA ALA A 289 36.29 -9.54 1.10
C ALA A 289 35.16 -10.17 1.94
N LEU A 290 35.46 -11.23 2.71
CA LEU A 290 34.47 -11.85 3.60
C LEU A 290 34.15 -10.99 4.83
N GLU A 291 35.10 -10.22 5.35
CA GLU A 291 34.82 -9.22 6.39
C GLU A 291 33.97 -8.06 5.86
N MET A 292 34.20 -7.60 4.63
CA MET A 292 33.31 -6.64 3.95
C MET A 292 31.90 -7.22 3.79
N PHE A 293 31.80 -8.47 3.35
CA PHE A 293 30.52 -9.18 3.20
C PHE A 293 29.78 -9.31 4.54
N ARG A 294 30.48 -9.59 5.64
CA ARG A 294 29.91 -9.64 6.99
C ARG A 294 29.30 -8.29 7.41
N LEU A 295 30.00 -7.18 7.17
CA LEU A 295 29.49 -5.83 7.48
C LEU A 295 28.26 -5.47 6.65
N LEU A 296 28.27 -5.78 5.35
CA LEU A 296 27.10 -5.59 4.48
C LEU A 296 25.91 -6.45 4.96
N THR A 297 26.16 -7.67 5.42
CA THR A 297 25.16 -8.55 6.01
C THR A 297 24.54 -7.95 7.26
N LEU A 298 25.37 -7.38 8.14
CA LEU A 298 24.92 -6.69 9.35
C LEU A 298 23.92 -5.57 9.00
N TYR A 299 24.25 -4.74 8.00
CA TYR A 299 23.41 -3.62 7.59
C TYR A 299 22.14 -4.06 6.85
N LEU A 300 22.16 -5.20 6.16
CA LEU A 300 21.00 -5.76 5.48
C LEU A 300 20.11 -6.62 6.38
N LYS A 301 20.59 -7.05 7.57
CA LYS A 301 19.87 -7.96 8.47
C LYS A 301 18.43 -7.53 8.82
N PRO A 302 18.10 -6.25 9.05
CA PRO A 302 16.71 -5.84 9.27
C PRO A 302 15.79 -6.12 8.07
N VAL A 303 16.34 -6.14 6.86
CA VAL A 303 15.60 -6.33 5.60
C VAL A 303 15.64 -7.79 5.14
N LEU A 304 16.78 -8.47 5.33
CA LEU A 304 17.06 -9.85 4.88
C LEU A 304 17.40 -10.76 6.08
N PRO A 305 16.50 -10.94 7.07
CA PRO A 305 16.82 -11.64 8.31
C PRO A 305 17.17 -13.13 8.12
N LYS A 306 16.51 -13.84 7.21
CA LYS A 306 16.76 -15.26 6.95
C LYS A 306 18.10 -15.44 6.25
N LEU A 307 18.36 -14.68 5.20
CA LEU A 307 19.64 -14.69 4.51
C LEU A 307 20.79 -14.27 5.44
N ALA A 308 20.57 -13.29 6.32
CA ALA A 308 21.56 -12.92 7.32
C ALA A 308 21.88 -14.09 8.27
N ALA A 309 20.87 -14.84 8.72
CA ALA A 309 21.09 -16.03 9.56
C ALA A 309 21.85 -17.16 8.82
N GLU A 310 21.55 -17.39 7.54
CA GLU A 310 22.29 -18.35 6.70
C GLU A 310 23.75 -17.91 6.52
N ILE A 311 23.99 -16.61 6.39
CA ILE A 311 25.35 -16.05 6.29
C ILE A 311 26.09 -16.12 7.62
N GLU A 312 25.41 -15.89 8.75
CA GLU A 312 25.99 -16.06 10.10
C GLU A 312 26.45 -17.50 10.31
N GLN A 313 25.65 -18.48 9.86
CA GLN A 313 26.05 -19.89 9.84
C GLN A 313 27.23 -20.14 8.90
N PHE A 314 27.20 -19.62 7.68
CA PHE A 314 28.31 -19.77 6.73
C PHE A 314 29.63 -19.19 7.28
N LEU A 315 29.58 -17.97 7.83
CA LEU A 315 30.74 -17.32 8.43
C LEU A 315 31.12 -17.92 9.79
N ASN A 316 30.30 -18.81 10.36
CA ASN A 316 30.49 -19.44 11.66
C ASN A 316 30.67 -18.40 12.78
N ILE A 317 29.73 -17.45 12.85
CA ILE A 317 29.72 -16.36 13.82
C ILE A 317 28.41 -16.33 14.60
N GLU A 318 28.43 -15.66 15.75
CA GLU A 318 27.20 -15.36 16.48
C GLU A 318 26.28 -14.41 15.69
N ALA A 319 25.02 -14.36 16.10
CA ALA A 319 24.02 -13.51 15.49
C ALA A 319 24.47 -12.04 15.50
N LEU A 320 24.58 -11.45 14.31
CA LEU A 320 25.00 -10.07 14.14
C LEU A 320 23.99 -9.12 14.79
N ASN A 321 24.52 -8.16 15.53
CA ASN A 321 23.79 -7.03 16.08
C ASN A 321 24.57 -5.74 15.78
N TRP A 322 24.03 -4.58 16.13
CA TRP A 322 24.69 -3.31 15.78
C TRP A 322 26.08 -3.15 16.42
N ALA A 323 26.30 -3.70 17.61
CA ALA A 323 27.62 -3.67 18.26
C ALA A 323 28.67 -4.50 17.49
N SER A 324 28.22 -5.43 16.64
CA SER A 324 29.09 -6.26 15.78
C SER A 324 29.78 -5.47 14.67
N VAL A 325 29.48 -4.18 14.47
CA VAL A 325 30.22 -3.29 13.54
C VAL A 325 31.69 -3.23 13.93
N ASN A 326 31.99 -3.18 15.23
CA ASN A 326 33.36 -3.03 15.73
C ASN A 326 34.11 -4.35 15.86
N ALA A 327 33.39 -5.48 15.91
CA ALA A 327 34.00 -6.81 15.83
C ALA A 327 34.61 -7.03 14.45
N SER A 328 35.55 -7.97 14.35
CA SER A 328 36.12 -8.42 13.08
C SER A 328 36.38 -9.91 13.06
N LEU A 329 36.34 -10.50 11.87
CA LEU A 329 36.84 -11.85 11.65
C LEU A 329 38.34 -11.88 11.97
N ASN A 330 38.78 -12.85 12.76
CA ASN A 330 40.16 -12.95 13.22
C ASN A 330 41.00 -13.87 12.33
N THR A 331 42.32 -13.73 12.38
CA THR A 331 43.25 -14.71 11.81
C THR A 331 42.98 -16.10 12.40
N GLU A 332 43.07 -17.13 11.57
CA GLU A 332 42.73 -18.53 11.86
C GLU A 332 41.24 -18.81 12.16
N HIS A 333 40.35 -17.80 12.08
CA HIS A 333 38.90 -18.04 12.17
C HIS A 333 38.46 -18.96 11.04
N ALA A 334 37.73 -20.03 11.38
CA ALA A 334 37.25 -21.02 10.42
C ALA A 334 35.81 -20.71 9.99
N ILE A 335 35.61 -20.52 8.68
CA ILE A 335 34.29 -20.46 8.07
C ILE A 335 33.80 -21.87 7.70
N ASN A 336 32.49 -22.01 7.52
CA ASN A 336 31.89 -23.22 6.99
C ASN A 336 31.96 -23.25 5.45
N GLU A 337 31.62 -24.40 4.86
CA GLU A 337 31.56 -24.52 3.41
C GLU A 337 30.51 -23.57 2.83
N TYR A 338 30.89 -22.83 1.79
CA TYR A 338 29.96 -21.93 1.11
C TYR A 338 28.95 -22.74 0.30
N THR A 339 27.68 -22.59 0.63
CA THR A 339 26.56 -23.08 -0.17
C THR A 339 25.89 -21.94 -0.92
N HIS A 340 25.19 -22.28 -1.99
CA HIS A 340 24.42 -21.31 -2.75
C HIS A 340 23.30 -20.69 -1.88
N LEU A 341 23.37 -19.38 -1.64
CA LEU A 341 22.50 -18.66 -0.71
C LEU A 341 21.16 -18.22 -1.32
N ILE A 342 21.18 -17.58 -2.50
CA ILE A 342 19.97 -17.10 -3.18
C ILE A 342 20.06 -17.25 -4.69
N THR A 343 18.93 -17.56 -5.34
CA THR A 343 18.83 -17.69 -6.79
C THR A 343 18.34 -16.39 -7.40
N ARG A 344 18.78 -16.09 -8.63
CA ARG A 344 18.16 -15.03 -9.44
C ARG A 344 16.65 -15.28 -9.56
N VAL A 345 15.87 -14.21 -9.50
CA VAL A 345 14.44 -14.22 -9.82
C VAL A 345 14.31 -14.44 -11.32
N ASP A 346 13.63 -15.52 -11.69
CA ASP A 346 13.26 -15.81 -13.08
C ASP A 346 11.99 -15.01 -13.43
N PRO A 347 12.02 -14.13 -14.46
CA PRO A 347 10.83 -13.44 -14.96
C PRO A 347 9.62 -14.36 -15.20
N LYS A 348 9.85 -15.61 -15.60
CA LYS A 348 8.77 -16.59 -15.83
C LYS A 348 7.95 -16.90 -14.58
N LEU A 349 8.55 -16.78 -13.39
CA LEU A 349 7.81 -16.96 -12.13
C LEU A 349 6.85 -15.79 -11.87
N ILE A 350 7.20 -14.59 -12.32
CA ILE A 350 6.33 -13.40 -12.25
C ILE A 350 5.16 -13.56 -13.24
N GLU A 351 5.45 -14.02 -14.46
CA GLU A 351 4.42 -14.33 -15.45
C GLU A 351 3.46 -15.41 -14.92
N ALA A 352 3.99 -16.51 -14.38
CA ALA A 352 3.18 -17.59 -13.80
C ALA A 352 2.31 -17.09 -12.63
N MET A 353 2.87 -16.25 -11.74
CA MET A 353 2.13 -15.66 -10.63
C MET A 353 0.99 -14.75 -11.11
N THR A 354 1.28 -13.86 -12.06
CA THR A 354 0.27 -12.93 -12.57
C THR A 354 -0.83 -13.66 -13.34
N GLU A 355 -0.51 -14.72 -14.09
CA GLU A 355 -1.50 -15.53 -14.78
C GLU A 355 -2.36 -16.36 -13.82
N SER A 356 -1.76 -17.01 -12.82
CA SER A 356 -2.50 -17.75 -11.79
C SER A 356 -3.48 -16.85 -11.04
N ASN A 357 -3.10 -15.58 -10.79
CA ASN A 357 -4.00 -14.61 -10.15
C ASN A 357 -5.19 -14.21 -11.05
N LYS A 358 -5.07 -14.29 -12.39
CA LYS A 358 -6.20 -14.11 -13.30
C LYS A 358 -7.09 -15.35 -13.34
N GLU A 359 -6.53 -16.55 -13.42
CA GLU A 359 -7.28 -17.80 -13.51
C GLU A 359 -8.13 -18.07 -12.26
N ASN A 360 -7.60 -17.74 -11.08
CA ASN A 360 -8.32 -17.88 -9.82
C ASN A 360 -9.62 -17.06 -9.75
N LEU A 361 -9.78 -15.98 -10.54
CA LEU A 361 -11.06 -15.28 -10.72
C LEU A 361 -12.08 -16.11 -11.50
N ILE A 362 -11.64 -16.79 -12.55
CA ILE A 362 -12.51 -17.57 -13.42
C ILE A 362 -13.04 -18.79 -12.64
N ALA A 363 -12.16 -19.44 -11.87
CA ALA A 363 -12.51 -20.58 -11.04
C ALA A 363 -13.44 -20.20 -9.86
N THR A 364 -13.21 -19.06 -9.20
CA THR A 364 -14.12 -18.59 -8.13
C THR A 364 -15.48 -18.11 -8.66
N ALA A 365 -15.54 -17.59 -9.90
CA ALA A 365 -16.81 -17.24 -10.55
C ALA A 365 -17.65 -18.47 -10.98
N GLN A 366 -17.03 -19.63 -11.20
CA GLN A 366 -17.73 -20.85 -11.66
C GLN A 366 -18.18 -21.79 -10.53
N VAL A 367 -17.60 -21.70 -9.32
CA VAL A 367 -17.86 -22.66 -8.23
C VAL A 367 -18.89 -22.17 -7.21
N SER A 368 -19.27 -20.89 -7.21
CA SER A 368 -20.28 -20.34 -6.29
C SER A 368 -21.69 -20.28 -6.88
N ALA A 369 -22.28 -21.44 -7.17
CA ALA A 369 -23.73 -21.58 -7.29
C ALA A 369 -24.22 -22.77 -6.45
N PRO A 370 -24.81 -22.50 -5.27
CA PRO A 370 -26.14 -23.05 -5.01
C PRO A 370 -27.15 -22.11 -4.32
N ALA A 371 -28.41 -22.41 -4.65
CA ALA A 371 -29.73 -22.01 -4.15
C ALA A 371 -29.90 -21.14 -2.88
N LYS A 372 -30.71 -20.09 -3.10
CA LYS A 372 -31.49 -19.24 -2.17
C LYS A 372 -31.90 -19.88 -0.83
N THR A 373 -31.53 -19.22 0.27
CA THR A 373 -32.41 -19.02 1.43
C THR A 373 -32.15 -17.65 2.05
N LYS A 374 -33.24 -16.94 2.37
CA LYS A 374 -33.28 -15.55 2.84
C LYS A 374 -32.71 -15.41 4.25
N ALA A 375 -31.65 -14.62 4.39
CA ALA A 375 -31.38 -13.71 5.51
C ALA A 375 -30.41 -12.64 4.99
N GLU A 376 -30.77 -11.36 5.08
CA GLU A 376 -29.92 -10.23 4.71
C GLU A 376 -28.91 -9.93 5.82
N PRO A 377 -27.62 -9.75 5.45
CA PRO A 377 -26.77 -8.75 6.06
C PRO A 377 -26.41 -7.63 5.07
N ALA A 378 -26.26 -6.44 5.63
CA ALA A 378 -25.84 -5.16 5.09
C ALA A 378 -25.14 -5.16 3.71
N ALA A 379 -25.68 -4.33 2.82
CA ALA A 379 -25.24 -4.12 1.45
C ALA A 379 -23.79 -3.59 1.37
N ILE A 380 -22.89 -4.48 0.95
CA ILE A 380 -21.78 -4.10 0.08
C ILE A 380 -22.44 -3.78 -1.27
N LEU A 381 -22.23 -2.58 -1.82
CA LEU A 381 -22.65 -2.24 -3.17
C LEU A 381 -22.17 -3.36 -4.11
N PRO A 382 -23.07 -4.06 -4.84
CA PRO A 382 -22.62 -5.06 -5.80
C PRO A 382 -21.75 -4.36 -6.83
N GLU A 383 -20.53 -4.85 -7.04
CA GLU A 383 -19.75 -4.52 -8.23
C GLU A 383 -20.69 -4.74 -9.41
N ALA A 384 -21.03 -3.66 -10.11
CA ALA A 384 -21.92 -3.72 -11.26
C ALA A 384 -21.34 -4.74 -12.24
N GLU A 385 -22.16 -5.68 -12.71
CA GLU A 385 -21.77 -6.60 -13.78
C GLU A 385 -21.20 -5.78 -14.94
N TYR A 386 -19.92 -5.98 -15.25
CA TYR A 386 -19.28 -5.24 -16.34
C TYR A 386 -19.90 -5.69 -17.64
N ILE A 387 -20.54 -4.75 -18.33
CA ILE A 387 -21.07 -4.95 -19.68
C ILE A 387 -19.91 -4.87 -20.69
N SER A 388 -20.02 -5.61 -21.79
CA SER A 388 -19.04 -5.51 -22.88
C SER A 388 -19.15 -4.16 -23.60
N ILE A 389 -18.12 -3.78 -24.37
CA ILE A 389 -18.23 -2.62 -25.28
C ILE A 389 -19.37 -2.81 -26.30
N ASP A 390 -19.63 -4.05 -26.69
CA ASP A 390 -20.76 -4.40 -27.56
C ASP A 390 -22.11 -4.15 -26.87
N ASP A 391 -22.19 -4.30 -25.56
CA ASP A 391 -23.38 -3.95 -24.79
C ASP A 391 -23.52 -2.44 -24.62
N PHE A 392 -22.42 -1.70 -24.44
CA PHE A 392 -22.46 -0.23 -24.39
C PHE A 392 -22.87 0.37 -25.75
N THR A 393 -22.34 -0.15 -26.86
CA THR A 393 -22.71 0.32 -28.22
C THR A 393 -24.17 0.03 -28.60
N LYS A 394 -24.86 -0.85 -27.88
CA LYS A 394 -26.32 -1.03 -28.00
C LYS A 394 -27.11 0.14 -27.45
N VAL A 395 -26.54 1.04 -26.65
CA VAL A 395 -27.22 2.20 -26.08
C VAL A 395 -26.99 3.43 -26.97
N ASP A 396 -28.05 4.01 -27.54
CA ASP A 396 -27.96 5.24 -28.35
C ASP A 396 -28.02 6.46 -27.43
N LEU A 397 -26.85 6.92 -26.98
CA LEU A 397 -26.71 8.13 -26.18
C LEU A 397 -26.54 9.35 -27.09
N ARG A 398 -27.40 10.36 -26.93
CA ARG A 398 -27.35 11.60 -27.72
C ARG A 398 -27.38 12.84 -26.86
N ILE A 399 -26.76 13.90 -27.37
CA ILE A 399 -26.94 15.25 -26.84
C ILE A 399 -28.35 15.73 -27.19
N ALA A 400 -29.05 16.22 -26.16
CA ALA A 400 -30.42 16.70 -26.24
C ALA A 400 -30.50 18.16 -25.75
N THR A 401 -31.17 19.03 -26.51
CA THR A 401 -31.49 20.39 -26.06
C THR A 401 -32.86 20.39 -25.38
N ILE A 402 -32.94 20.93 -24.17
CA ILE A 402 -34.21 21.08 -23.45
C ILE A 402 -34.95 22.28 -24.03
N VAL A 403 -35.94 22.04 -24.91
CA VAL A 403 -36.72 23.12 -25.55
C VAL A 403 -37.88 23.60 -24.68
N ASN A 404 -38.38 22.74 -23.79
CA ASN A 404 -39.38 23.10 -22.79
C ASN A 404 -39.26 22.24 -21.53
N ALA A 405 -39.62 22.80 -20.38
CA ALA A 405 -39.65 22.09 -19.10
C ALA A 405 -40.84 22.57 -18.26
N GLU A 406 -41.66 21.64 -17.77
CA GLU A 406 -42.89 21.93 -17.04
C GLU A 406 -43.04 21.04 -15.80
N HIS A 407 -43.77 21.55 -14.80
CA HIS A 407 -44.19 20.71 -13.68
C HIS A 407 -45.27 19.72 -14.12
N VAL A 408 -45.20 18.50 -13.58
CA VAL A 408 -46.24 17.50 -13.77
C VAL A 408 -47.26 17.62 -12.64
N GLU A 409 -48.51 17.93 -13.00
CA GLU A 409 -49.61 18.01 -12.04
C GLU A 409 -49.86 16.64 -11.38
N GLY A 410 -49.86 16.61 -10.04
CA GLY A 410 -50.04 15.37 -9.28
C GLY A 410 -48.79 14.48 -9.17
N ALA A 411 -47.59 14.94 -9.57
CA ALA A 411 -46.33 14.24 -9.32
C ALA A 411 -45.35 15.09 -8.48
N GLU A 412 -44.93 14.57 -7.34
CA GLU A 412 -44.04 15.28 -6.40
C GLU A 412 -42.59 15.33 -6.89
N LYS A 413 -42.15 14.34 -7.67
CA LYS A 413 -40.73 14.16 -8.06
C LYS A 413 -40.41 14.39 -9.54
N LEU A 414 -41.42 14.54 -10.40
CA LEU A 414 -41.24 14.54 -11.86
C LEU A 414 -41.36 15.94 -12.49
N LEU A 415 -40.47 16.23 -13.43
CA LEU A 415 -40.62 17.28 -14.44
C LEU A 415 -40.91 16.64 -15.80
N LYS A 416 -41.71 17.32 -16.61
CA LYS A 416 -41.95 16.99 -18.02
C LYS A 416 -40.99 17.81 -18.86
N LEU A 417 -40.12 17.14 -19.60
CA LEU A 417 -39.16 17.75 -20.51
C LEU A 417 -39.55 17.47 -21.96
N THR A 418 -39.47 18.49 -22.80
CA THR A 418 -39.51 18.36 -24.25
C THR A 418 -38.09 18.56 -24.77
N LEU A 419 -37.57 17.56 -25.47
CA LEU A 419 -36.17 17.46 -25.87
C LEU A 419 -36.04 17.45 -27.40
N ASP A 420 -35.19 18.31 -27.94
CA ASP A 420 -34.72 18.22 -29.33
C ASP A 420 -33.43 17.38 -29.35
N ILE A 421 -33.45 16.29 -30.11
CA ILE A 421 -32.31 15.37 -30.27
C ILE A 421 -31.78 15.32 -31.71
N GLY A 422 -32.02 16.37 -32.49
CA GLY A 422 -31.57 16.49 -33.87
C GLY A 422 -32.24 15.51 -34.83
N GLU A 423 -33.47 15.08 -34.51
CA GLU A 423 -34.30 14.29 -35.42
C GLU A 423 -35.13 15.22 -36.30
N GLU A 424 -35.19 14.94 -37.60
CA GLU A 424 -36.00 15.71 -38.55
C GLU A 424 -37.00 14.78 -39.24
N THR A 425 -38.25 15.25 -39.39
CA THR A 425 -39.25 14.59 -40.24
C THR A 425 -39.85 15.66 -41.14
N ASP A 426 -39.84 15.42 -42.45
CA ASP A 426 -40.31 16.36 -43.48
C ASP A 426 -39.68 17.78 -43.39
N GLY A 427 -38.41 17.86 -42.97
CA GLY A 427 -37.66 19.11 -42.86
C GLY A 427 -37.99 19.96 -41.62
N GLN A 428 -38.71 19.40 -40.63
CA GLN A 428 -38.95 20.02 -39.33
C GLN A 428 -38.33 19.21 -38.20
N SER A 429 -37.72 19.90 -37.23
CA SER A 429 -37.18 19.28 -36.01
C SER A 429 -38.30 18.62 -35.22
N THR A 430 -38.14 17.34 -34.91
CA THR A 430 -39.05 16.57 -34.06
C THR A 430 -38.51 16.53 -32.64
N THR A 431 -39.42 16.64 -31.67
CA THR A 431 -39.08 16.65 -30.24
C THR A 431 -39.62 15.41 -29.56
N ARG A 432 -38.92 14.95 -28.52
CA ARG A 432 -39.31 13.81 -27.70
C ARG A 432 -39.68 14.23 -26.30
N GLN A 433 -40.68 13.56 -25.74
CA GLN A 433 -41.15 13.83 -24.38
C GLN A 433 -40.48 12.88 -23.38
N VAL A 434 -39.90 13.42 -22.31
CA VAL A 434 -39.30 12.63 -21.21
C VAL A 434 -39.80 13.12 -19.85
N PHE A 435 -40.13 12.19 -18.97
CA PHE A 435 -40.44 12.51 -17.57
C PHE A 435 -39.21 12.22 -16.68
N ALA A 436 -38.64 13.28 -16.08
CA ALA A 436 -37.38 13.21 -15.35
C ALA A 436 -37.59 13.45 -13.84
N GLY A 437 -36.99 12.61 -13.00
CA GLY A 437 -37.07 12.64 -11.54
C GLY A 437 -36.26 13.75 -10.85
N ILE A 438 -36.22 14.94 -11.43
CA ILE A 438 -35.27 16.02 -11.09
C ILE A 438 -35.92 17.24 -10.41
N LYS A 439 -37.21 17.13 -10.05
CA LYS A 439 -38.02 18.26 -9.55
C LYS A 439 -37.54 18.78 -8.18
N SER A 440 -36.90 17.96 -7.36
CA SER A 440 -36.40 18.34 -6.02
C SER A 440 -35.21 19.32 -6.07
N THR A 441 -34.53 19.42 -7.21
CA THR A 441 -33.25 20.14 -7.34
C THR A 441 -33.29 21.22 -8.42
N TYR A 442 -34.16 21.10 -9.43
CA TYR A 442 -34.20 22.03 -10.56
C TYR A 442 -35.54 22.73 -10.73
N ASN A 443 -35.50 24.05 -10.92
CA ASN A 443 -36.63 24.84 -11.38
C ASN A 443 -36.76 24.70 -12.91
N PRO A 444 -37.94 24.34 -13.47
CA PRO A 444 -38.14 24.15 -14.90
C PRO A 444 -37.65 25.33 -15.77
N ALA A 445 -37.86 26.57 -15.33
CA ALA A 445 -37.44 27.76 -16.09
C ALA A 445 -35.92 27.83 -16.31
N THR A 446 -35.13 27.23 -15.42
CA THR A 446 -33.66 27.22 -15.50
C THR A 446 -33.10 26.10 -16.39
N LEU A 447 -33.97 25.20 -16.86
CA LEU A 447 -33.59 24.07 -17.71
C LEU A 447 -33.72 24.36 -19.20
N ILE A 448 -34.62 25.27 -19.58
CA ILE A 448 -34.87 25.62 -20.97
C ILE A 448 -33.61 26.19 -21.62
N GLY A 449 -33.24 25.66 -22.79
CA GLY A 449 -32.04 26.03 -23.54
C GLY A 449 -30.76 25.31 -23.11
N ARG A 450 -30.79 24.48 -22.06
CA ARG A 450 -29.63 23.68 -21.66
C ARG A 450 -29.50 22.41 -22.49
N ASN A 451 -28.27 21.98 -22.70
CA ASN A 451 -27.95 20.68 -23.26
C ASN A 451 -27.81 19.63 -22.16
N THR A 452 -28.23 18.40 -22.45
CA THR A 452 -28.08 17.23 -21.58
C THR A 452 -27.86 15.96 -22.40
N VAL A 453 -27.66 14.82 -21.74
CA VAL A 453 -27.49 13.50 -22.39
C VAL A 453 -28.76 12.69 -22.21
N MET A 454 -29.28 12.14 -23.31
CA MET A 454 -30.47 11.30 -23.37
C MET A 454 -30.14 9.92 -23.96
N VAL A 455 -30.71 8.86 -23.38
CA VAL A 455 -30.82 7.54 -24.01
C VAL A 455 -31.99 7.57 -25.00
N ALA A 456 -31.69 7.57 -26.30
CA ALA A 456 -32.65 7.79 -27.38
C ALA A 456 -33.30 6.51 -27.92
N ASN A 457 -32.72 5.33 -27.66
CA ASN A 457 -33.25 4.04 -28.13
C ASN A 457 -33.89 3.18 -27.01
N LEU A 458 -34.26 3.80 -25.89
CA LEU A 458 -35.07 3.14 -24.87
C LEU A 458 -36.51 2.96 -25.37
N ALA A 459 -37.11 1.80 -25.12
CA ALA A 459 -38.50 1.56 -25.49
C ALA A 459 -39.44 2.59 -24.80
N PRO A 460 -40.38 3.24 -25.53
CA PRO A 460 -41.28 4.20 -24.93
C PRO A 460 -42.11 3.58 -23.79
N ARG A 461 -42.14 4.26 -22.64
CA ARG A 461 -42.86 3.79 -21.46
C ARG A 461 -44.11 4.62 -21.23
N LYS A 462 -45.28 3.97 -21.22
CA LYS A 462 -46.54 4.61 -20.84
C LYS A 462 -46.53 4.89 -19.33
N MET A 463 -46.70 6.14 -18.96
CA MET A 463 -46.82 6.62 -17.58
C MET A 463 -48.20 7.21 -17.35
N LYS A 464 -48.56 7.44 -16.08
CA LYS A 464 -49.83 8.06 -15.69
C LYS A 464 -50.08 9.42 -16.36
N PHE A 465 -49.01 10.14 -16.71
CA PHE A 465 -49.04 11.52 -17.19
C PHE A 465 -48.71 11.68 -18.68
N GLY A 466 -48.49 10.58 -19.40
CA GLY A 466 -48.08 10.59 -20.81
C GLY A 466 -47.12 9.46 -21.16
N ILE A 467 -46.57 9.48 -22.37
CA ILE A 467 -45.54 8.54 -22.83
C ILE A 467 -44.16 9.18 -22.61
N SER A 468 -43.22 8.45 -22.00
CA SER A 468 -41.80 8.84 -21.92
C SER A 468 -41.04 8.13 -23.03
N GLU A 469 -40.41 8.88 -23.92
CA GLU A 469 -39.78 8.41 -25.17
C GLU A 469 -38.25 8.30 -25.05
N GLY A 470 -37.75 8.27 -23.82
CA GLY A 470 -36.37 8.02 -23.45
C GLY A 470 -36.10 8.43 -22.01
N MET A 471 -34.82 8.60 -21.69
CA MET A 471 -34.34 8.89 -20.34
C MET A 471 -33.17 9.87 -20.37
N VAL A 472 -33.24 10.93 -19.56
CA VAL A 472 -32.12 11.85 -19.33
C VAL A 472 -31.19 11.30 -18.24
N LEU A 473 -29.89 11.55 -18.37
CA LEU A 473 -28.91 11.08 -17.41
C LEU A 473 -28.66 12.11 -16.30
N ALA A 474 -28.72 11.64 -15.05
CA ALA A 474 -28.38 12.41 -13.88
C ALA A 474 -27.57 11.57 -12.89
N ALA A 475 -26.61 12.19 -12.21
CA ALA A 475 -25.81 11.58 -11.15
C ALA A 475 -26.47 11.81 -9.78
N SER A 476 -26.46 10.79 -8.93
CA SER A 476 -26.91 10.87 -7.54
C SER A 476 -26.25 9.77 -6.72
N ASP A 477 -25.89 10.06 -5.47
CA ASP A 477 -25.41 9.08 -4.50
C ASP A 477 -26.02 9.35 -3.11
N GLU A 478 -25.56 8.62 -2.08
CA GLU A 478 -25.99 8.81 -0.69
C GLU A 478 -25.61 10.19 -0.12
N ARG A 479 -24.76 10.96 -0.81
CA ARG A 479 -24.28 12.29 -0.41
C ARG A 479 -25.07 13.42 -1.09
N GLY A 480 -25.86 13.13 -2.13
CA GLY A 480 -26.82 14.07 -2.72
C GLY A 480 -27.12 13.88 -4.21
N GLY A 481 -28.11 14.63 -4.71
CA GLY A 481 -28.56 14.61 -6.11
C GLY A 481 -30.09 14.82 -6.23
N PRO A 482 -30.66 14.76 -7.45
CA PRO A 482 -30.02 14.44 -8.74
C PRO A 482 -29.29 15.64 -9.39
N PHE A 483 -28.17 15.36 -10.07
CA PHE A 483 -27.39 16.31 -10.87
C PHE A 483 -27.43 15.96 -12.35
N ILE A 484 -28.04 16.80 -13.19
CA ILE A 484 -28.15 16.57 -14.64
C ILE A 484 -26.76 16.65 -15.30
N LEU A 485 -26.41 15.65 -16.10
CA LEU A 485 -25.18 15.66 -16.89
C LEU A 485 -25.30 16.70 -18.01
N THR A 486 -24.33 17.62 -18.06
CA THR A 486 -24.25 18.71 -19.05
C THR A 486 -22.99 18.53 -19.90
N PRO A 487 -23.08 18.53 -21.23
CA PRO A 487 -21.91 18.44 -22.10
C PRO A 487 -21.16 19.78 -22.18
N ASP A 488 -19.88 19.72 -22.59
CA ASP A 488 -19.04 20.90 -22.79
C ASP A 488 -19.54 21.83 -23.92
N VAL A 489 -19.06 23.07 -23.90
CA VAL A 489 -19.37 24.10 -24.91
C VAL A 489 -18.98 23.60 -26.31
N GLY A 490 -19.91 23.69 -27.26
CA GLY A 490 -19.74 23.21 -28.64
C GLY A 490 -20.49 21.91 -28.96
N ALA A 491 -21.06 21.24 -27.97
CA ALA A 491 -22.00 20.13 -28.20
C ALA A 491 -23.34 20.65 -28.75
N HIS A 492 -23.85 19.99 -29.79
CA HIS A 492 -25.12 20.34 -30.45
C HIS A 492 -26.12 19.16 -30.39
N ALA A 493 -27.42 19.47 -30.44
CA ALA A 493 -28.48 18.45 -30.45
C ALA A 493 -28.23 17.40 -31.54
N GLY A 494 -28.40 16.13 -31.18
CA GLY A 494 -28.23 14.98 -32.09
C GLY A 494 -26.81 14.44 -32.22
N MET A 495 -25.80 15.09 -31.64
CA MET A 495 -24.46 14.49 -31.54
C MET A 495 -24.50 13.20 -30.71
N ARG A 496 -23.88 12.13 -31.22
CA ARG A 496 -23.77 10.86 -30.50
C ARG A 496 -22.66 10.92 -29.46
N VAL A 497 -22.97 10.43 -28.25
CA VAL A 497 -21.98 10.19 -27.19
C VAL A 497 -21.40 8.78 -27.41
N LYS A 498 -20.07 8.67 -27.37
CA LYS A 498 -19.31 7.45 -27.68
C LYS A 498 -18.37 7.07 -26.56
#